data_AF-A0A3B0UQZ5-F1
#
_entry.id   AF-A0A3B0UQZ5-F1
#
_cell.length_a   1.000
_cell.length_b   1.000
_cell.length_c   1.000
_cell.angle_alpha   90.00
_cell.angle_beta   90.00
_cell.angle_gamma   90.00
#
_symmetry.space_group_name_H-M   'P 1'
#
loop_
_entity.id
_entity.type
_entity.pdbx_description
1 polymer ?
#
loop_
_entity_poly.entity_id
_entity_poly.type
_entity_poly.pdbx_seq_one_letter_code
_entity_poly.pdbx_strand_id
1 'polypeptide(L)'
;MASLKKYDAVDFTRSFSDEEISSLEHEWLIWARGEQLPPPGDWTTWLLMGGRGSGKTRAGAEWVRALATGNDQCAPVSPIAIVGETLSQARAVMVEGPAGILNIGPANLRPKFDRSRNLLTWKNGAEAMLMSASEPNSFRGPQFAAAWCDEVAKWPNSEAAWDML
;
A
#
# COMPACT_ATOMS: atom_id res chain seq x y z
N MET A 1 -4.64 26.03 19.41
CA MET A 1 -5.01 25.14 20.54
C MET A 1 -6.53 25.05 20.58
N ALA A 2 -7.10 24.01 19.98
CA ALA A 2 -8.50 23.64 20.18
C ALA A 2 -8.48 22.16 20.57
N SER A 3 -8.47 21.94 21.89
CA SER A 3 -8.59 20.62 22.49
C SER A 3 -9.95 20.06 22.11
N LEU A 4 -9.97 18.97 21.34
CA LEU A 4 -11.15 18.12 21.23
C LEU A 4 -11.47 17.65 22.65
N LYS A 5 -12.53 18.21 23.23
CA LYS A 5 -13.10 17.73 24.49
C LYS A 5 -13.45 16.26 24.29
N LYS A 6 -13.01 15.41 25.21
CA LYS A 6 -13.45 14.01 25.34
C LYS A 6 -14.97 14.02 25.60
N TYR A 7 -15.76 14.12 24.53
CA TYR A 7 -17.16 13.73 24.55
C TYR A 7 -17.20 12.20 24.61
N ASP A 8 -18.13 11.69 25.39
CA ASP A 8 -18.29 10.27 25.75
C ASP A 8 -18.23 9.36 24.52
N ALA A 9 -17.13 8.60 24.41
CA ALA A 9 -16.90 7.63 23.34
C ALA A 9 -17.98 6.53 23.27
N VAL A 10 -18.88 6.45 24.26
CA VAL A 10 -19.95 5.45 24.38
C VAL A 10 -21.25 5.90 23.70
N ASP A 11 -21.51 7.21 23.57
CA ASP A 11 -22.76 7.69 22.95
C ASP A 11 -22.63 7.92 21.43
N PHE A 12 -21.41 8.13 20.91
CA PHE A 12 -21.17 8.26 19.46
C PHE A 12 -21.26 6.93 18.70
N THR A 13 -21.01 5.80 19.35
CA THR A 13 -21.09 4.46 18.72
C THR A 13 -22.50 3.93 18.57
N ARG A 14 -23.50 4.55 19.22
CA ARG A 14 -24.92 4.11 19.16
C ARG A 14 -25.63 4.47 17.85
N SER A 15 -25.03 5.32 17.01
CA SER A 15 -25.61 5.73 15.73
C SER A 15 -25.08 4.95 14.52
N PHE A 16 -24.12 4.05 14.72
CA PHE A 16 -23.51 3.27 13.63
C PHE A 16 -23.97 1.82 13.69
N SER A 17 -24.23 1.22 12.52
CA SER A 17 -24.46 -0.22 12.43
C SER A 17 -23.19 -1.00 12.76
N ASP A 18 -23.34 -2.28 13.11
CA ASP A 18 -22.19 -3.17 13.35
C ASP A 18 -21.26 -3.24 12.11
N GLU A 19 -21.83 -3.07 10.91
CA GLU A 19 -21.07 -3.04 9.65
C GLU A 19 -20.26 -1.75 9.51
N GLU A 20 -20.83 -0.60 9.89
CA GLU A 20 -20.11 0.67 9.91
C GLU A 20 -18.99 0.64 10.94
N ILE A 21 -19.21 0.08 12.13
CA ILE A 21 -18.17 -0.09 13.16
C ILE A 21 -17.04 -1.01 12.65
N SER A 22 -17.38 -2.14 12.02
CA SER A 22 -16.37 -3.05 11.44
C SER A 22 -15.58 -2.41 10.29
N SER A 23 -16.18 -1.46 9.55
CA SER A 23 -15.47 -0.73 8.51
C SER A 23 -14.38 0.19 9.07
N LEU A 24 -14.61 0.80 10.24
CA LEU A 24 -13.66 1.70 10.92
C LEU A 24 -12.38 0.97 11.36
N GLU A 25 -12.45 -0.33 11.66
CA GLU A 25 -11.27 -1.15 11.98
C GLU A 25 -10.26 -1.21 10.83
N HIS A 26 -10.74 -0.99 9.60
CA HIS A 26 -9.94 -1.05 8.38
C HIS A 26 -9.68 0.33 7.76
N GLU A 27 -10.08 1.40 8.45
CA GLU A 27 -9.92 2.78 7.98
C GLU A 27 -8.54 3.32 8.36
N TRP A 28 -7.58 3.18 7.44
CA TRP A 28 -6.18 3.48 7.71
C TRP A 28 -5.95 4.92 8.16
N LEU A 29 -6.72 5.89 7.65
CA LEU A 29 -6.57 7.30 8.00
C LEU A 29 -6.86 7.58 9.49
N ILE A 30 -7.59 6.72 10.18
CA ILE A 30 -7.85 6.83 11.62
C ILE A 30 -6.67 6.31 12.45
N TRP A 31 -6.01 5.26 11.97
CA TRP A 31 -4.99 4.52 12.74
C TRP A 31 -3.55 4.91 12.40
N ALA A 32 -3.32 5.47 11.20
CA ALA A 32 -2.00 5.86 10.74
C ALA A 32 -1.41 6.99 11.60
N ARG A 33 -0.12 6.88 11.90
CA ARG A 33 0.64 8.04 12.38
C ARG A 33 0.86 9.00 11.22
N GLY A 34 0.99 10.30 11.51
CA GLY A 34 1.28 11.30 10.46
C GLY A 34 2.54 10.97 9.64
N GLU A 35 3.57 10.39 10.26
CA GLU A 35 4.80 9.94 9.58
C GLU A 35 4.57 8.75 8.63
N GLN A 36 3.45 8.03 8.73
CA GLN A 36 3.09 6.89 7.90
C GLN A 36 2.15 7.28 6.75
N LEU A 37 1.86 8.57 6.59
CA LEU A 37 1.03 9.11 5.52
C LEU A 37 1.91 9.85 4.50
N PRO A 38 1.53 9.85 3.21
CA PRO A 38 2.20 10.69 2.24
C PRO A 38 2.07 12.18 2.64
N PRO A 39 3.09 13.00 2.36
CA PRO A 39 2.99 14.44 2.60
C PRO A 39 1.88 15.06 1.71
N PRO A 40 1.29 16.18 2.13
CA PRO A 40 0.32 16.90 1.30
C PRO A 40 1.01 17.55 0.08
N GLY A 41 0.22 17.79 -0.96
CA GLY A 41 0.65 18.46 -2.18
C GLY A 41 1.19 17.51 -3.25
N ASP A 42 1.74 18.09 -4.31
CA ASP A 42 2.24 17.33 -5.46
C ASP A 42 3.67 16.87 -5.22
N TRP A 43 3.87 15.56 -5.25
CA TRP A 43 5.18 14.94 -5.16
C TRP A 43 5.25 13.78 -6.15
N THR A 44 6.46 13.52 -6.65
CA THR A 44 6.73 12.36 -7.50
C THR A 44 7.26 11.18 -6.70
N THR A 45 7.86 11.43 -5.54
CA THR A 45 8.45 10.39 -4.70
C THR A 45 8.21 10.68 -3.23
N TRP A 46 7.66 9.69 -2.52
CA TRP A 46 7.53 9.68 -1.07
C TRP A 46 8.50 8.65 -0.48
N LEU A 47 9.51 9.15 0.27
CA LEU A 47 10.47 8.30 0.96
C LEU A 47 10.07 8.12 2.43
N LEU A 48 9.73 6.88 2.80
CA LEU A 48 9.39 6.52 4.16
C LEU A 48 10.55 5.77 4.85
N MET A 49 11.26 6.46 5.74
CA MET A 49 12.38 5.90 6.51
C MET A 49 11.98 5.58 7.95
N GLY A 50 12.55 4.51 8.51
CA GLY A 50 12.33 4.15 9.91
C GLY A 50 12.95 2.82 10.31
N GLY A 51 13.02 2.55 11.61
CA GLY A 51 13.57 1.30 12.16
C GLY A 51 12.65 0.08 12.00
N ARG A 52 13.04 -1.04 12.62
CA ARG A 52 12.14 -2.21 12.75
C ARG A 52 10.89 -1.82 13.55
N GLY A 53 9.73 -2.32 13.14
CA GLY A 53 8.46 -2.05 13.82
C GLY A 53 7.88 -0.65 13.60
N SER A 54 8.48 0.21 12.76
CA SER A 54 7.93 1.54 12.48
C SER A 54 6.67 1.52 11.59
N GLY A 55 6.26 0.35 11.09
CA GLY A 55 5.04 0.18 10.30
C GLY A 55 5.14 0.54 8.81
N LYS A 56 6.34 0.69 8.25
CA LYS A 56 6.55 1.05 6.83
C LYS A 56 5.83 0.11 5.86
N THR A 57 5.92 -1.20 6.11
CA THR A 57 5.28 -2.20 5.25
C THR A 57 3.76 -2.04 5.26
N ARG A 58 3.15 -1.76 6.42
CA ARG A 58 1.70 -1.50 6.50
C ARG A 58 1.34 -0.21 5.77
N ALA A 59 2.11 0.85 5.98
CA ALA A 59 1.89 2.14 5.32
C ALA A 59 1.95 2.02 3.79
N GLY A 60 2.96 1.31 3.26
CA GLY A 60 3.09 1.06 1.82
C GLY A 60 1.94 0.21 1.27
N ALA A 61 1.52 -0.84 1.97
CA ALA A 61 0.39 -1.66 1.55
C ALA A 61 -0.93 -0.86 1.52
N GLU A 62 -1.19 -0.02 2.53
CA GLU A 62 -2.38 0.84 2.57
C GLU A 62 -2.33 1.94 1.51
N TRP A 63 -1.14 2.48 1.21
CA TRP A 63 -0.96 3.41 0.10
C TRP A 63 -1.29 2.77 -1.25
N VAL A 64 -0.79 1.55 -1.51
CA VAL A 64 -1.15 0.79 -2.72
C VAL A 64 -2.64 0.49 -2.78
N ARG A 65 -3.25 0.08 -1.66
CA ARG A 65 -4.70 -0.13 -1.59
C ARG A 65 -5.45 1.16 -1.96
N ALA A 66 -5.10 2.29 -1.36
CA ALA A 66 -5.76 3.57 -1.61
C ALA A 66 -5.64 4.00 -3.08
N LEU A 67 -4.46 3.82 -3.68
CA LEU A 67 -4.26 4.04 -5.12
C LEU A 67 -5.14 3.11 -5.96
N ALA A 68 -5.12 1.81 -5.68
CA ALA A 68 -5.84 0.82 -6.48
C ALA A 68 -7.36 0.95 -6.35
N THR A 69 -7.89 1.38 -5.19
CA THR A 69 -9.34 1.53 -4.99
C THR A 69 -9.84 2.92 -5.38
N GLY A 70 -8.98 3.93 -5.40
CA GLY A 70 -9.38 5.33 -5.52
C GLY A 70 -10.18 5.81 -4.30
N ASN A 71 -10.61 7.08 -4.36
CA ASN A 71 -11.55 7.71 -3.43
C ASN A 71 -12.28 8.87 -4.15
N ASP A 72 -13.10 9.63 -3.42
CA ASP A 72 -13.89 10.74 -3.99
C ASP A 72 -13.05 11.83 -4.69
N GLN A 73 -11.76 11.92 -4.37
CA GLN A 73 -10.84 12.95 -4.88
C GLN A 73 -9.89 12.40 -5.96
N CYS A 74 -9.75 11.08 -6.09
CA CYS A 74 -8.79 10.46 -7.00
C CYS A 74 -9.34 9.16 -7.60
N ALA A 75 -9.30 9.07 -8.93
CA ALA A 75 -9.64 7.84 -9.63
C ALA A 75 -8.66 6.69 -9.29
N PRO A 76 -9.08 5.43 -9.37
CA PRO A 76 -8.18 4.29 -9.25
C PRO A 76 -6.94 4.40 -10.15
N VAL A 77 -5.77 4.09 -9.61
CA VAL A 77 -4.48 4.11 -10.30
C VAL A 77 -4.06 2.68 -10.62
N SER A 78 -3.67 2.43 -11.88
CA SER A 78 -3.24 1.12 -12.36
C SER A 78 -2.50 1.25 -13.71
N PRO A 79 -1.52 0.38 -14.04
CA PRO A 79 -0.94 -0.66 -13.18
C PRO A 79 0.06 -0.11 -12.16
N ILE A 80 0.15 -0.76 -10.99
CA ILE A 80 1.08 -0.39 -9.91
C ILE A 80 2.21 -1.42 -9.83
N ALA A 81 3.47 -0.97 -9.75
CA ALA A 81 4.60 -1.85 -9.48
C ALA A 81 4.77 -2.10 -7.98
N ILE A 82 4.96 -3.36 -7.59
CA ILE A 82 5.31 -3.79 -6.21
C ILE A 82 6.72 -4.34 -6.27
N VAL A 83 7.70 -3.52 -5.89
CA VAL A 83 9.12 -3.80 -6.13
C VAL A 83 9.80 -4.19 -4.81
N GLY A 84 10.30 -5.42 -4.74
CA GLY A 84 11.21 -5.87 -3.68
C GLY A 84 12.60 -6.17 -4.25
N GLU A 85 13.55 -6.54 -3.38
CA GLU A 85 14.89 -6.97 -3.82
C GLU A 85 14.77 -8.16 -4.78
N THR A 86 13.90 -9.12 -4.43
CA THR A 86 13.54 -10.28 -5.24
C THR A 86 12.03 -10.48 -5.28
N LEU A 87 11.52 -11.19 -6.29
CA LEU A 87 10.09 -11.55 -6.38
C LEU A 87 9.61 -12.34 -5.15
N SER A 88 10.44 -13.24 -4.62
CA SER A 88 10.11 -14.05 -3.46
C SER A 88 9.99 -13.20 -2.20
N GLN A 89 10.87 -12.21 -2.01
CA GLN A 89 10.77 -11.26 -0.91
C GLN A 89 9.54 -10.36 -1.03
N ALA A 90 9.29 -9.78 -2.22
CA ALA A 90 8.10 -8.97 -2.47
C ALA A 90 6.82 -9.74 -2.14
N ARG A 91 6.74 -11.01 -2.57
CA ARG A 91 5.64 -11.89 -2.25
C ARG A 91 5.50 -12.14 -0.75
N ALA A 92 6.57 -12.61 -0.11
CA ALA A 92 6.53 -13.03 1.29
C ALA A 92 6.28 -11.88 2.28
N VAL A 93 6.74 -10.67 1.96
CA VAL A 93 6.67 -9.50 2.86
C VAL A 93 5.54 -8.56 2.47
N MET A 94 5.53 -8.09 1.22
CA MET A 94 4.66 -7.00 0.77
C MET A 94 3.25 -7.49 0.41
N VAL A 95 3.11 -8.76 0.02
CA VAL A 95 1.81 -9.33 -0.42
C VAL A 95 1.20 -10.23 0.65
N GLU A 96 1.90 -11.32 0.99
CA GLU A 96 1.40 -12.39 1.86
C GLU A 96 1.80 -12.19 3.33
N GLY A 97 2.72 -11.25 3.61
CA GLY A 97 3.21 -10.98 4.95
C GLY A 97 2.13 -10.40 5.88
N PRO A 98 2.35 -10.39 7.21
CA PRO A 98 1.33 -9.95 8.17
C PRO A 98 0.81 -8.52 7.95
N ALA A 99 1.66 -7.64 7.41
CA ALA A 99 1.32 -6.26 7.04
C ALA A 99 1.12 -6.07 5.53
N GLY A 100 1.18 -7.16 4.76
CA GLY A 100 1.09 -7.15 3.30
C GLY A 100 -0.33 -7.02 2.78
N ILE A 101 -0.45 -6.73 1.48
CA ILE A 101 -1.69 -6.33 0.80
C ILE A 101 -2.85 -7.33 1.01
N LEU A 102 -2.59 -8.63 1.11
CA LEU A 102 -3.64 -9.65 1.31
C LEU A 102 -4.15 -9.75 2.77
N ASN A 103 -3.51 -9.04 3.69
CA ASN A 103 -3.86 -9.05 5.12
C ASN A 103 -4.35 -7.67 5.62
N ILE A 104 -4.51 -6.70 4.72
CA ILE A 104 -5.05 -5.37 5.03
C ILE A 104 -6.47 -5.20 4.48
N GLY A 105 -7.21 -4.25 5.02
CA GLY A 105 -8.56 -3.93 4.55
C GLY A 105 -9.61 -5.04 4.75
N PRO A 106 -10.90 -4.73 4.47
CA PRO A 106 -11.98 -5.70 4.59
C PRO A 106 -11.78 -6.89 3.66
N ALA A 107 -12.02 -8.11 4.14
CA ALA A 107 -11.72 -9.35 3.40
C ALA A 107 -12.37 -9.41 2.01
N ASN A 108 -13.56 -8.85 1.85
CA ASN A 108 -14.30 -8.79 0.59
C ASN A 108 -13.78 -7.73 -0.40
N LEU A 109 -12.90 -6.82 0.02
CA LEU A 109 -12.31 -5.76 -0.83
C LEU A 109 -10.84 -6.02 -1.18
N ARG A 110 -10.23 -7.07 -0.61
CA ARG A 110 -8.85 -7.46 -0.91
C ARG A 110 -8.72 -7.94 -2.37
N PRO A 111 -7.56 -7.70 -3.00
CA PRO A 111 -7.31 -8.20 -4.35
C PRO A 111 -7.19 -9.72 -4.38
N LYS A 112 -7.44 -10.30 -5.54
CA LYS A 112 -7.05 -11.68 -5.85
C LYS A 112 -5.58 -11.70 -6.25
N PHE A 113 -4.84 -12.70 -5.80
CA PHE A 113 -3.43 -12.87 -6.16
C PHE A 113 -3.24 -14.08 -7.08
N ASP A 114 -2.77 -13.82 -8.31
CA ASP A 114 -2.28 -14.83 -9.23
C ASP A 114 -0.77 -15.01 -9.04
N ARG A 115 -0.40 -16.09 -8.35
CA ARG A 115 1.00 -16.45 -8.04
C ARG A 115 1.83 -16.77 -9.28
N SER A 116 1.21 -17.24 -10.37
CA SER A 116 1.91 -17.61 -11.60
C SER A 116 2.26 -16.38 -12.44
N ARG A 117 1.37 -15.39 -12.43
CA ARG A 117 1.53 -14.12 -13.15
C ARG A 117 2.16 -13.02 -12.31
N ASN A 118 2.41 -13.26 -11.02
CA ASN A 118 2.89 -12.25 -10.08
C ASN A 118 1.99 -11.00 -10.07
N LEU A 119 0.66 -11.21 -10.07
CA LEU A 119 -0.33 -10.16 -10.32
C LEU A 119 -1.41 -10.14 -9.25
N LEU A 120 -1.67 -8.96 -8.70
CA LEU A 120 -2.80 -8.65 -7.85
C LEU A 120 -3.88 -7.95 -8.68
N THR A 121 -5.13 -8.38 -8.56
CA THR A 121 -6.27 -7.75 -9.25
C THR A 121 -7.39 -7.44 -8.26
N TRP A 122 -7.76 -6.16 -8.16
CA TRP A 122 -8.90 -5.71 -7.37
C TRP A 122 -10.21 -5.90 -8.14
N LYS A 123 -11.34 -5.87 -7.41
CA LYS A 123 -12.68 -6.07 -8.00
C LYS A 123 -13.04 -5.01 -9.05
N ASN A 124 -12.47 -3.81 -8.94
CA ASN A 124 -12.65 -2.72 -9.90
C ASN A 124 -11.76 -2.87 -11.15
N GLY A 125 -10.95 -3.92 -11.24
CA GLY A 125 -10.04 -4.17 -12.35
C GLY A 125 -8.65 -3.53 -12.20
N ALA A 126 -8.38 -2.77 -11.14
CA ALA A 126 -7.04 -2.26 -10.88
C ALA A 126 -6.07 -3.42 -10.65
N GLU A 127 -4.88 -3.30 -11.23
CA GLU A 127 -3.82 -4.28 -11.20
C GLU A 127 -2.56 -3.75 -10.50
N ALA A 128 -1.91 -4.63 -9.72
CA ALA A 128 -0.55 -4.41 -9.22
C ALA A 128 0.35 -5.62 -9.50
N MET A 129 1.52 -5.40 -10.08
CA MET A 129 2.44 -6.44 -10.53
C MET A 129 3.68 -6.47 -9.64
N LEU A 130 4.08 -7.66 -9.20
CA LEU A 130 5.32 -7.81 -8.44
C LEU A 130 6.51 -7.79 -9.40
N MET A 131 7.52 -7.01 -9.04
CA MET A 131 8.76 -6.83 -9.78
C MET A 131 9.97 -7.11 -8.89
N SER A 132 11.09 -7.48 -9.52
CA SER A 132 12.36 -7.76 -8.85
C SER A 132 13.39 -6.70 -9.21
N ALA A 133 13.89 -5.96 -8.23
CA ALA A 133 15.00 -5.05 -8.44
C ALA A 133 16.31 -5.78 -8.80
N SER A 134 16.43 -7.08 -8.46
CA SER A 134 17.55 -7.92 -8.90
C SER A 134 17.51 -8.25 -10.39
N GLU A 135 16.39 -7.99 -11.09
CA GLU A 135 16.23 -8.21 -12.52
C GLU A 135 15.79 -6.92 -13.24
N PRO A 136 16.66 -5.87 -13.34
CA PRO A 136 16.27 -4.56 -13.89
C PRO A 136 15.64 -4.60 -15.29
N ASN A 137 16.07 -5.53 -16.13
CA ASN A 137 15.49 -5.67 -17.48
C ASN A 137 14.00 -6.03 -17.47
N SER A 138 13.47 -6.58 -16.37
CA SER A 138 12.05 -6.89 -16.22
C SER A 138 11.16 -5.65 -16.20
N PHE A 139 11.70 -4.47 -15.85
CA PHE A 139 10.95 -3.21 -15.88
C PHE A 139 10.71 -2.70 -17.31
N ARG A 140 11.43 -3.22 -18.32
CA ARG A 140 11.22 -2.82 -19.71
C ARG A 140 9.93 -3.43 -20.26
N GLY A 141 9.02 -2.57 -20.72
CA GLY A 141 7.78 -2.97 -21.40
C GLY A 141 6.53 -2.53 -20.64
N PRO A 142 6.37 -2.92 -19.35
CA PRO A 142 5.33 -2.37 -18.50
C PRO A 142 5.41 -0.84 -18.41
N GLN A 143 4.25 -0.18 -18.35
CA GLN A 143 4.14 1.27 -18.13
C GLN A 143 3.36 1.47 -16.83
N PHE A 144 4.08 1.55 -15.71
CA PHE A 144 3.48 1.68 -14.40
C PHE A 144 3.05 3.12 -14.12
N ALA A 145 1.87 3.29 -13.54
CA ALA A 145 1.38 4.59 -13.11
C ALA A 145 1.89 4.99 -11.72
N ALA A 146 2.33 4.00 -10.92
CA ALA A 146 2.91 4.19 -9.60
C ALA A 146 3.77 2.98 -9.22
N ALA A 147 4.68 3.16 -8.27
CA ALA A 147 5.52 2.08 -7.75
C ALA A 147 5.66 2.18 -6.22
N TRP A 148 5.49 1.04 -5.55
CA TRP A 148 5.91 0.86 -4.15
C TRP A 148 7.19 0.03 -4.12
N CYS A 149 8.28 0.66 -3.67
CA CYS A 149 9.60 0.06 -3.59
C CYS A 149 10.01 -0.20 -2.14
N ASP A 150 10.20 -1.46 -1.75
CA ASP A 150 10.64 -1.82 -0.40
C ASP A 150 12.15 -2.10 -0.34
N GLU A 151 12.75 -1.75 0.80
CA GLU A 151 14.18 -1.93 1.11
C GLU A 151 15.15 -1.54 -0.04
N VAL A 152 14.91 -0.42 -0.73
CA VAL A 152 15.72 0.06 -1.88
C VAL A 152 17.23 0.06 -1.62
N ALA A 153 17.63 0.34 -0.38
CA ALA A 153 19.04 0.33 0.04
C ALA A 153 19.73 -1.05 -0.05
N LYS A 154 18.98 -2.15 -0.20
CA LYS A 154 19.51 -3.50 -0.35
C LYS A 154 19.61 -3.97 -1.80
N TRP A 155 19.09 -3.20 -2.75
CA TRP A 155 19.02 -3.66 -4.14
C TRP A 155 20.44 -3.78 -4.73
N PRO A 156 20.82 -4.96 -5.27
CA PRO A 156 22.20 -5.20 -5.72
C PRO A 156 22.59 -4.33 -6.92
N ASN A 157 21.61 -3.93 -7.75
CA ASN A 157 21.78 -3.05 -8.91
C ASN A 157 20.82 -1.85 -8.82
N SER A 158 20.81 -1.17 -7.66
CA SER A 158 19.82 -0.16 -7.31
C SER A 158 19.63 0.94 -8.36
N GLU A 159 20.73 1.49 -8.90
CA GLU A 159 20.68 2.54 -9.92
C GLU A 159 20.03 2.04 -11.22
N ALA A 160 20.48 0.91 -11.75
CA ALA A 160 19.91 0.34 -12.97
C ALA A 160 18.42 -0.06 -12.81
N ALA A 161 18.03 -0.57 -11.63
CA ALA A 161 16.64 -0.88 -11.34
C ALA A 161 15.78 0.39 -11.23
N TRP A 162 16.31 1.42 -10.57
CA TRP A 162 15.63 2.69 -10.38
C TRP A 162 15.45 3.47 -11.69
N ASP A 163 16.47 3.49 -12.55
CA ASP A 163 16.42 4.19 -13.83
C ASP A 163 15.46 3.56 -14.85
N MET A 164 15.14 2.27 -14.70
CA MET A 164 14.23 1.55 -15.60
C MET A 164 12.79 1.48 -15.09
N LEU A 165 12.53 1.87 -13.84
CA LEU A 165 11.23 1.89 -13.19
C LEU A 165 10.40 3.11 -13.60
#